data_AF-A0A1E3GM31-F1
#
_entry.id   AF-A0A1E3GM31-F1
#
_cell.length_a   1.000
_cell.length_b   1.000
_cell.length_c   1.000
_cell.angle_alpha   90.00
_cell.angle_beta   90.00
_cell.angle_gamma   90.00
#
_symmetry.space_group_name_H-M   'P 1'
#
loop_
_entity.id
_entity.type
_entity.pdbx_description
1 polymer ?
#
loop_
_entity_poly.entity_id
_entity_poly.type
_entity_poly.pdbx_seq_one_letter_code
_entity_poly.pdbx_strand_id
1 'polypeptide(L)'
;IPKMDCSAEEQMVRMALADIEAVKGLTFDLPNRKLKVFHNEGIQQITAKLEGLGFGAKLDEIQLSSGDIPNEPDPVRQAKVLKLLLGINALLFFIEFISGIIAASTGLIADSLDMFADAAVYGIALYAVGKAAKYQIKAAHFAGWIQLLLAVIVIVDVIRRFMFGSEPESTLMIVIGLLALIANVTCLYLISGHREDGAHMKASWIFSANDVVVNMGVIFAGVLVAWTGSA
;
A
#
# COMPACT_ATOMS: atom_id res chain seq x y z
N ILE A 1 -21.58 10.00 -10.44
CA ILE A 1 -21.22 11.12 -9.54
C ILE A 1 -19.97 11.81 -10.09
N PRO A 2 -20.12 12.88 -10.88
CA PRO A 2 -19.03 13.46 -11.70
C PRO A 2 -17.78 13.92 -10.94
N LYS A 3 -17.88 14.32 -9.68
CA LYS A 3 -16.74 14.77 -8.86
C LYS A 3 -16.17 13.70 -7.91
N MET A 4 -16.56 12.44 -8.06
CA MET A 4 -16.06 11.34 -7.22
C MET A 4 -14.87 10.66 -7.90
N ASP A 5 -13.69 11.28 -7.82
CA ASP A 5 -12.48 10.88 -8.53
C ASP A 5 -11.33 10.40 -7.62
N CYS A 6 -11.42 10.56 -6.30
CA CYS A 6 -10.46 9.96 -5.37
C CYS A 6 -11.13 9.26 -4.17
N SER A 7 -10.32 8.58 -3.35
CA SER A 7 -10.81 7.84 -2.17
C SER A 7 -11.41 8.72 -1.10
N ALA A 8 -11.04 10.01 -1.03
CA ALA A 8 -11.62 10.93 -0.08
C ALA A 8 -13.10 11.18 -0.40
N GLU A 9 -13.45 11.37 -1.68
CA GLU A 9 -14.85 11.54 -2.10
C GLU A 9 -15.64 10.24 -1.99
N GLU A 10 -15.02 9.09 -2.30
CA GLU A 10 -15.61 7.78 -2.02
C GLU A 10 -16.02 7.67 -0.54
N GLN A 11 -15.09 8.00 0.38
CA GLN A 11 -15.33 7.87 1.81
C GLN A 11 -16.40 8.85 2.31
N MET A 12 -16.45 10.07 1.77
CA MET A 12 -17.53 11.02 2.08
C MET A 12 -18.90 10.48 1.67
N VAL A 13 -18.99 9.81 0.51
CA VAL A 13 -20.22 9.15 0.07
C VAL A 13 -20.59 8.00 1.00
N ARG A 14 -19.65 7.14 1.38
CA ARG A 14 -19.89 6.05 2.34
C ARG A 14 -20.43 6.59 3.67
N MET A 15 -19.77 7.61 4.24
CA MET A 15 -20.19 8.21 5.50
C MET A 15 -21.56 8.87 5.41
N ALA A 16 -21.88 9.50 4.28
CA ALA A 16 -23.18 10.13 4.08
C ALA A 16 -24.32 9.11 4.02
N LEU A 17 -24.08 7.91 3.52
CA LEU A 17 -25.10 6.86 3.38
C LEU A 17 -25.13 5.86 4.55
N ALA A 18 -24.12 5.87 5.43
CA ALA A 18 -23.97 4.92 6.54
C ALA A 18 -25.11 4.97 7.57
N ASP A 19 -25.84 6.09 7.67
CA ASP A 19 -26.97 6.27 8.58
C ASP A 19 -28.32 5.92 7.97
N ILE A 20 -28.36 5.45 6.72
CA ILE A 20 -29.57 5.00 6.04
C ILE A 20 -29.70 3.48 6.17
N GLU A 21 -30.52 3.00 7.11
CA GLU A 21 -30.73 1.56 7.37
C GLU A 21 -31.22 0.76 6.14
N ALA A 22 -31.87 1.45 5.20
CA ALA A 22 -32.35 0.87 3.96
C ALA A 22 -31.23 0.50 2.98
N VAL A 23 -30.03 1.10 3.12
CA VAL A 23 -28.85 0.78 2.32
C VAL A 23 -28.22 -0.51 2.84
N LYS A 24 -27.98 -1.45 1.93
CA LYS A 24 -27.41 -2.79 2.22
C LYS A 24 -26.00 -2.99 1.70
N GLY A 25 -25.57 -2.19 0.73
CA GLY A 25 -24.22 -2.27 0.18
C GLY A 25 -23.94 -1.17 -0.83
N LEU A 26 -22.66 -0.89 -1.06
CA LEU A 26 -22.18 0.14 -1.97
C LEU A 26 -21.07 -0.43 -2.85
N THR A 27 -21.15 -0.21 -4.16
CA THR A 27 -20.06 -0.52 -5.10
C THR A 27 -19.65 0.73 -5.84
N PHE A 28 -18.36 1.04 -5.79
CA PHE A 28 -17.78 2.23 -6.38
C PHE A 28 -16.94 1.86 -7.61
N ASP A 29 -17.16 2.58 -8.70
CA ASP A 29 -16.36 2.53 -9.91
C ASP A 29 -15.78 3.94 -10.12
N LEU A 30 -14.61 4.19 -9.51
CA LEU A 30 -13.92 5.48 -9.58
C LEU A 30 -13.52 5.86 -11.02
N PRO A 31 -12.95 4.96 -11.86
CA PRO A 31 -12.63 5.27 -13.25
C PRO A 31 -13.83 5.80 -14.05
N ASN A 32 -15.01 5.17 -13.89
CA ASN A 32 -16.22 5.57 -14.59
C ASN A 32 -17.10 6.55 -13.79
N ARG A 33 -16.66 6.93 -12.58
CA ARG A 33 -17.36 7.84 -11.66
C ARG A 33 -18.80 7.37 -11.37
N LYS A 34 -19.01 6.06 -11.25
CA LYS A 34 -20.31 5.44 -10.98
C LYS A 34 -20.38 4.88 -9.56
N LEU A 35 -21.57 4.98 -8.97
CA LEU A 35 -21.91 4.40 -7.68
C LEU A 35 -23.13 3.51 -7.89
N LYS A 36 -23.05 2.25 -7.45
CA LYS A 36 -24.21 1.37 -7.29
C LYS A 36 -24.56 1.30 -5.81
N VAL A 37 -25.82 1.59 -5.49
CA VAL A 37 -26.36 1.51 -4.13
C VAL A 37 -27.35 0.36 -4.08
N PHE A 38 -27.05 -0.64 -3.26
CA PHE A 38 -27.99 -1.72 -2.96
C PHE A 38 -28.86 -1.25 -1.80
N HIS A 39 -30.17 -1.20 -1.99
CA HIS A 39 -31.10 -0.75 -0.96
C HIS A 39 -32.42 -1.51 -1.07
N ASN A 40 -33.13 -1.62 0.05
CA ASN A 40 -34.49 -2.19 0.04
C ASN A 40 -35.52 -1.10 -0.29
N GLU A 41 -35.34 0.11 0.25
CA GLU A 41 -36.28 1.25 0.15
C GLU A 41 -35.50 2.59 0.24
N GLY A 42 -36.19 3.74 0.26
CA GLY A 42 -35.56 5.01 0.65
C GLY A 42 -34.79 5.77 -0.45
N ILE A 43 -35.08 5.55 -1.74
CA ILE A 43 -34.42 6.22 -2.88
C ILE A 43 -34.38 7.74 -2.73
N GLN A 44 -35.45 8.36 -2.24
CA GLN A 44 -35.53 9.81 -2.05
C GLN A 44 -34.51 10.32 -1.02
N GLN A 45 -34.35 9.61 0.11
CA GLN A 45 -33.36 9.97 1.14
C GLN A 45 -31.93 9.77 0.64
N ILE A 46 -31.67 8.64 -0.05
CA ILE A 46 -30.36 8.34 -0.66
C ILE A 46 -29.98 9.42 -1.66
N THR A 47 -30.91 9.77 -2.55
CA THR A 47 -30.70 10.78 -3.60
C THR A 47 -30.47 12.16 -2.99
N ALA A 48 -31.30 12.59 -2.04
CA ALA A 48 -31.15 13.87 -1.37
C ALA A 48 -29.79 14.01 -0.65
N LYS A 49 -29.32 12.93 0.00
CA LYS A 49 -28.00 12.91 0.63
C LYS A 49 -26.86 12.98 -0.37
N LEU A 50 -26.94 12.22 -1.47
CA LEU A 50 -25.93 12.24 -2.53
C LEU A 50 -25.87 13.59 -3.25
N GLU A 51 -27.02 14.25 -3.46
CA GLU A 51 -27.08 15.61 -4.01
C GLU A 51 -26.51 16.63 -3.02
N GLY A 52 -26.81 16.48 -1.73
CA GLY A 52 -26.30 17.34 -0.65
C GLY A 52 -24.78 17.35 -0.51
N LEU A 53 -24.08 16.32 -1.00
CA LEU A 53 -22.61 16.29 -1.05
C LEU A 53 -22.02 17.26 -2.08
N GLY A 54 -22.81 17.79 -3.02
CA GLY A 54 -22.32 18.76 -4.02
C GLY A 54 -21.41 18.15 -5.09
N PHE A 55 -21.35 16.81 -5.19
CA PHE A 55 -20.56 16.10 -6.21
C PHE A 55 -21.26 15.97 -7.57
N GLY A 56 -22.47 16.55 -7.71
CA GLY A 56 -23.27 16.50 -8.92
C GLY A 56 -23.89 15.12 -9.16
N ALA A 57 -24.23 14.40 -8.10
CA ALA A 57 -24.91 13.12 -8.20
C ALA A 57 -26.20 13.24 -9.02
N LYS A 58 -26.42 12.27 -9.90
CA LYS A 58 -27.65 12.13 -10.69
C LYS A 58 -28.02 10.66 -10.67
N LEU A 59 -29.31 10.38 -10.53
CA LEU A 59 -29.84 9.03 -10.69
C LEU A 59 -29.70 8.61 -12.16
N ASP A 60 -29.02 7.49 -12.40
CA ASP A 60 -28.81 6.92 -13.74
C ASP A 60 -29.92 5.90 -14.04
N GLU A 61 -30.03 4.85 -13.21
CA GLU A 61 -30.98 3.76 -13.42
C GLU A 61 -31.38 3.10 -12.09
N ILE A 62 -32.58 2.51 -12.03
CA ILE A 62 -33.06 1.67 -10.93
C ILE A 62 -33.35 0.28 -11.52
N GLN A 63 -32.76 -0.76 -10.94
CA GLN A 63 -33.00 -2.15 -11.31
C GLN A 63 -33.27 -3.00 -10.07
N LEU A 64 -34.17 -3.97 -10.19
CA LEU A 64 -34.37 -5.00 -9.17
C LEU A 64 -33.16 -5.93 -9.17
N SER A 65 -32.48 -6.00 -8.02
CA SER A 65 -31.35 -6.92 -7.84
C SER A 65 -31.82 -8.20 -7.17
N SER A 66 -31.57 -9.34 -7.81
CA SER A 66 -31.68 -10.68 -7.20
C SER A 66 -30.31 -11.31 -6.89
N GLY A 67 -29.22 -10.58 -7.13
CA GLY A 67 -27.85 -11.04 -6.88
C GLY A 67 -27.39 -10.80 -5.44
N ASP A 68 -26.29 -11.47 -5.07
CA ASP A 68 -25.64 -11.30 -3.76
C ASP A 68 -25.30 -9.83 -3.51
N ILE A 69 -25.66 -9.33 -2.33
CA ILE A 69 -25.27 -8.01 -1.87
C ILE A 69 -23.74 -8.04 -1.71
N PRO A 70 -22.99 -7.07 -2.28
CA PRO A 70 -21.56 -6.99 -2.06
C PRO A 70 -21.32 -6.90 -0.55
N ASN A 71 -20.56 -7.84 0.01
CA ASN A 71 -20.12 -7.73 1.40
C ASN A 71 -19.44 -6.37 1.56
N GLU A 72 -19.91 -5.53 2.49
CA GLU A 72 -19.15 -4.34 2.84
C GLU A 72 -17.72 -4.77 3.21
N PRO A 73 -16.68 -4.03 2.78
CA PRO A 73 -15.32 -4.36 3.17
C PRO A 73 -15.24 -4.34 4.69
N ASP A 74 -15.09 -5.51 5.32
CA ASP A 74 -15.07 -5.63 6.78
C ASP A 74 -13.89 -4.82 7.34
N PRO A 75 -14.14 -3.69 8.04
CA PRO A 75 -13.09 -2.84 8.57
C PRO A 75 -12.17 -3.61 9.53
N VAL A 76 -12.70 -4.64 10.21
CA VAL A 76 -11.95 -5.51 11.11
C VAL A 76 -10.99 -6.41 10.34
N ARG A 77 -11.39 -6.87 9.14
CA ARG A 77 -10.55 -7.72 8.27
C ARG A 77 -9.45 -6.90 7.60
N GLN A 78 -9.75 -5.68 7.13
CA GLN A 78 -8.74 -4.75 6.61
C GLN A 78 -7.71 -4.39 7.69
N ALA A 79 -8.15 -4.03 8.90
CA ALA A 79 -7.26 -3.71 10.00
C ALA A 79 -6.37 -4.89 10.41
N LYS A 80 -6.85 -6.14 10.30
CA LYS A 80 -6.03 -7.35 10.52
C LYS A 80 -4.93 -7.49 9.48
N VAL A 81 -5.23 -7.30 8.20
CA VAL A 81 -4.25 -7.37 7.11
C VAL A 81 -3.20 -6.26 7.26
N LEU A 82 -3.62 -5.02 7.50
CA LEU A 82 -2.73 -3.89 7.75
C LEU A 82 -1.82 -4.11 8.97
N LYS A 83 -2.34 -4.67 10.07
CA LYS A 83 -1.52 -5.04 11.24
C LYS A 83 -0.48 -6.12 10.91
N LEU A 84 -0.84 -7.09 10.08
CA LEU A 84 0.07 -8.14 9.66
C LEU A 84 1.19 -7.58 8.77
N LEU A 85 0.86 -6.75 7.79
CA LEU A 85 1.83 -6.06 6.92
C LEU A 85 2.78 -5.16 7.73
N LEU A 86 2.22 -4.39 8.68
CA LEU A 86 3.00 -3.59 9.61
C LEU A 86 3.98 -4.45 10.42
N GLY A 87 3.50 -5.58 10.96
CA GLY A 87 4.33 -6.48 11.76
C GLY A 87 5.47 -7.10 10.97
N ILE A 88 5.21 -7.52 9.73
CA ILE A 88 6.23 -8.12 8.85
C ILE A 88 7.30 -7.08 8.50
N ASN A 89 6.90 -5.91 7.99
CA ASN A 89 7.85 -4.86 7.59
C ASN A 89 8.66 -4.31 8.77
N ALA A 90 8.02 -4.11 9.93
CA ALA A 90 8.74 -3.69 11.13
C ALA A 90 9.77 -4.75 11.59
N LEU A 91 9.42 -6.04 11.50
CA LEU A 91 10.34 -7.11 11.86
C LEU A 91 11.53 -7.19 10.90
N LEU A 92 11.27 -7.13 9.59
CA LEU A 92 12.32 -7.11 8.57
C LEU A 92 13.25 -5.91 8.74
N PHE A 93 12.70 -4.72 8.97
CA PHE A 93 13.50 -3.52 9.26
C PHE A 93 14.54 -3.79 10.36
N PHE A 94 14.15 -4.35 11.51
CA PHE A 94 15.13 -4.61 12.57
C PHE A 94 16.15 -5.67 12.18
N ILE A 95 15.73 -6.76 11.52
CA ILE A 95 16.64 -7.82 11.09
C ILE A 95 17.68 -7.25 10.11
N GLU A 96 17.23 -6.59 9.06
CA GLU A 96 18.08 -6.06 8.00
C GLU A 96 18.94 -4.89 8.46
N PHE A 97 18.41 -4.01 9.32
CA PHE A 97 19.18 -2.89 9.85
C PHE A 97 20.33 -3.38 10.74
N ILE A 98 20.06 -4.31 11.66
CA ILE A 98 21.08 -4.90 12.53
C ILE A 98 22.11 -5.64 11.71
N SER A 99 21.66 -6.47 10.76
CA SER A 99 22.57 -7.21 9.90
C SER A 99 23.35 -6.32 8.94
N GLY A 100 22.78 -5.22 8.47
CA GLY A 100 23.45 -4.22 7.65
C GLY A 100 24.57 -3.53 8.40
N ILE A 101 24.37 -3.23 9.69
CA ILE A 101 25.45 -2.73 10.57
C ILE A 101 26.54 -3.78 10.75
N ILE A 102 26.18 -5.04 11.06
CA ILE A 102 27.14 -6.13 11.29
C ILE A 102 27.96 -6.43 10.02
N ALA A 103 27.30 -6.42 8.85
CA ALA A 103 27.92 -6.68 7.55
C ALA A 103 28.57 -5.43 6.93
N ALA A 104 28.50 -4.27 7.59
CA ALA A 104 28.90 -2.97 7.04
C ALA A 104 28.31 -2.70 5.63
N SER A 105 27.09 -3.19 5.39
CA SER A 105 26.44 -3.11 4.08
C SER A 105 25.46 -1.94 4.02
N THR A 106 25.84 -0.93 3.24
CA THR A 106 24.97 0.20 2.89
C THR A 106 23.70 -0.26 2.16
N GLY A 107 23.77 -1.36 1.41
CA GLY A 107 22.62 -1.96 0.72
C GLY A 107 21.56 -2.48 1.68
N LEU A 108 21.96 -3.31 2.67
CA LEU A 108 21.02 -3.81 3.70
C LEU A 108 20.44 -2.68 4.55
N ILE A 109 21.25 -1.68 4.88
CA ILE A 109 20.76 -0.53 5.64
C ILE A 109 19.71 0.24 4.83
N ALA A 110 19.93 0.43 3.53
CA ALA A 110 18.97 1.10 2.66
C ALA A 110 17.65 0.31 2.52
N ASP A 111 17.73 -1.01 2.29
CA ASP A 111 16.56 -1.89 2.17
C ASP A 111 15.73 -1.89 3.47
N SER A 112 16.40 -2.00 4.62
CA SER A 112 15.73 -1.94 5.93
C SER A 112 14.94 -0.63 6.14
N LEU A 113 15.49 0.50 5.67
CA LEU A 113 14.85 1.79 5.83
C LEU A 113 13.66 1.97 4.88
N ASP A 114 13.62 1.24 3.77
CA ASP A 114 12.44 1.11 2.92
C ASP A 114 11.34 0.35 3.64
N MET A 115 11.66 -0.81 4.25
CA MET A 115 10.73 -1.57 5.11
C MET A 115 10.19 -0.71 6.26
N PHE A 116 11.01 0.18 6.82
CA PHE A 116 10.57 1.14 7.83
C PHE A 116 9.57 2.18 7.28
N ALA A 117 9.81 2.70 6.07
CA ALA A 117 8.90 3.63 5.42
C ALA A 117 7.54 2.97 5.16
N ASP A 118 7.54 1.74 4.66
CA ASP A 118 6.35 0.92 4.45
C ASP A 118 5.60 0.64 5.75
N ALA A 119 6.31 0.23 6.81
CA ALA A 119 5.73 0.07 8.14
C ALA A 119 5.10 1.37 8.65
N ALA A 120 5.75 2.52 8.45
CA ALA A 120 5.19 3.81 8.83
C ALA A 120 3.89 4.11 8.05
N VAL A 121 3.87 3.86 6.74
CA VAL A 121 2.68 4.02 5.89
C VAL A 121 1.54 3.11 6.34
N TYR A 122 1.80 1.82 6.61
CA TYR A 122 0.80 0.89 7.13
C TYR A 122 0.29 1.29 8.52
N GLY A 123 1.18 1.76 9.40
CA GLY A 123 0.81 2.26 10.73
C GLY A 123 -0.11 3.49 10.65
N ILE A 124 0.20 4.42 9.74
CA ILE A 124 -0.63 5.60 9.45
C ILE A 124 -1.98 5.18 8.87
N ALA A 125 -1.98 4.26 7.91
CA ALA A 125 -3.20 3.73 7.30
C ALA A 125 -4.08 3.04 8.35
N LEU A 126 -3.50 2.24 9.24
CA LEU A 126 -4.21 1.60 10.35
C LEU A 126 -4.79 2.62 11.35
N TYR A 127 -4.05 3.68 11.68
CA TYR A 127 -4.55 4.79 12.52
C TYR A 127 -5.69 5.56 11.84
N ALA A 128 -5.67 5.62 10.51
CA ALA A 128 -6.66 6.27 9.68
C ALA A 128 -7.93 5.46 9.45
N VAL A 129 -7.89 4.13 9.58
CA VAL A 129 -9.08 3.28 9.48
C VAL A 129 -10.07 3.72 10.57
N GLY A 130 -11.09 4.49 10.16
CA GLY A 130 -12.14 5.02 11.04
C GLY A 130 -11.96 6.48 11.52
N LYS A 131 -10.95 7.25 11.08
CA LYS A 131 -10.75 8.67 11.46
C LYS A 131 -10.33 9.60 10.30
N ALA A 132 -10.59 10.90 10.45
CA ALA A 132 -10.35 11.92 9.41
C ALA A 132 -8.85 12.24 9.14
N ALA A 133 -8.52 12.40 7.85
CA ALA A 133 -7.21 12.20 7.21
C ALA A 133 -6.08 13.24 7.41
N LYS A 134 -6.13 14.17 8.39
CA LYS A 134 -5.20 15.31 8.42
C LYS A 134 -3.75 15.01 8.87
N TYR A 135 -3.49 13.92 9.60
CA TYR A 135 -2.13 13.56 10.05
C TYR A 135 -1.38 12.61 9.10
N GLN A 136 -2.05 12.10 8.05
CA GLN A 136 -1.50 11.09 7.14
C GLN A 136 -0.37 11.64 6.25
N ILE A 137 -0.52 12.89 5.80
CA ILE A 137 0.35 13.50 4.78
C ILE A 137 1.74 13.87 5.34
N LYS A 138 1.83 14.32 6.59
CA LYS A 138 3.12 14.74 7.17
C LYS A 138 4.09 13.59 7.39
N ALA A 139 3.59 12.46 7.90
CA ALA A 139 4.43 11.29 8.17
C ALA A 139 4.82 10.58 6.87
N ALA A 140 3.93 10.52 5.87
CA ALA A 140 4.26 10.06 4.52
C ALA A 140 5.35 10.94 3.86
N HIS A 141 5.25 12.26 3.97
CA HIS A 141 6.30 13.16 3.47
C HIS A 141 7.63 12.95 4.19
N PHE A 142 7.62 12.80 5.51
CA PHE A 142 8.85 12.55 6.28
C PHE A 142 9.54 11.25 5.85
N ALA A 143 8.78 10.16 5.71
CA ALA A 143 9.29 8.89 5.20
C ALA A 143 9.87 9.05 3.77
N GLY A 144 9.14 9.73 2.88
CA GLY A 144 9.60 9.99 1.52
C GLY A 144 10.88 10.83 1.44
N TRP A 145 11.06 11.82 2.32
CA TRP A 145 12.31 12.58 2.41
C TRP A 145 13.50 11.73 2.87
N ILE A 146 13.27 10.82 3.83
CA ILE A 146 14.30 9.86 4.27
C ILE A 146 14.69 8.93 3.11
N GLN A 147 13.71 8.35 2.41
CA GLN A 147 13.97 7.47 1.26
C GLN A 147 14.74 8.18 0.15
N LEU A 148 14.40 9.44 -0.15
CA LEU A 148 15.12 10.23 -1.16
C LEU A 148 16.58 10.48 -0.76
N LEU A 149 16.83 10.81 0.50
CA LEU A 149 18.18 10.99 1.02
C LEU A 149 18.99 9.68 0.92
N LEU A 150 18.39 8.54 1.27
CA LEU A 150 19.04 7.24 1.18
C LEU A 150 19.32 6.83 -0.25
N ALA A 151 18.40 7.08 -1.18
CA ALA A 151 18.62 6.83 -2.60
C ALA A 151 19.86 7.60 -3.10
N VAL A 152 20.03 8.85 -2.69
CA VAL A 152 21.24 9.62 -3.01
C VAL A 152 22.49 8.99 -2.39
N ILE A 153 22.44 8.58 -1.12
CA ILE A 153 23.57 7.92 -0.44
C ILE A 153 23.97 6.63 -1.16
N VAL A 154 23.00 5.78 -1.51
CA VAL A 154 23.23 4.52 -2.23
C VAL A 154 23.83 4.79 -3.60
N ILE A 155 23.32 5.78 -4.36
CA ILE A 155 23.89 6.15 -5.66
C ILE A 155 25.34 6.60 -5.52
N VAL A 156 25.65 7.42 -4.51
CA VAL A 156 27.02 7.86 -4.23
C VAL A 156 27.91 6.67 -3.87
N ASP A 157 27.42 5.73 -3.05
CA ASP A 157 28.17 4.52 -2.70
C ASP A 157 28.41 3.62 -3.92
N VAL A 158 27.41 3.43 -4.78
CA VAL A 158 27.55 2.67 -6.03
C VAL A 158 28.59 3.31 -6.96
N ILE A 159 28.55 4.63 -7.14
CA ILE A 159 29.57 5.36 -7.94
C ILE A 159 30.96 5.18 -7.32
N ARG A 160 31.07 5.29 -6.00
CA ARG A 160 32.33 5.09 -5.28
C ARG A 160 32.87 3.68 -5.50
N ARG A 161 32.04 2.64 -5.32
CA ARG A 161 32.44 1.23 -5.53
C ARG A 161 32.85 0.98 -6.97
N PHE A 162 32.14 1.57 -7.94
CA PHE A 162 32.50 1.48 -9.36
C PHE A 162 33.87 2.10 -9.66
N MET A 163 34.23 3.21 -9.01
CA MET A 163 35.51 3.90 -9.26
C MET A 163 36.69 3.31 -8.47
N PHE A 164 36.46 2.85 -7.24
CA PHE A 164 37.53 2.46 -6.29
C PHE A 164 37.58 0.96 -6.00
N GLY A 165 36.66 0.17 -6.56
CA GLY A 165 36.46 -1.24 -6.24
C GLY A 165 35.73 -1.43 -4.91
N SER A 166 35.19 -2.63 -4.71
CA SER A 166 34.55 -3.04 -3.45
C SER A 166 34.98 -4.45 -3.05
N GLU A 167 34.97 -4.72 -1.74
CA GLU A 167 35.05 -6.10 -1.25
C GLU A 167 33.79 -6.87 -1.68
N PRO A 168 33.90 -8.16 -2.05
CA PRO A 168 32.77 -8.95 -2.51
C PRO A 168 31.66 -9.00 -1.46
N GLU A 169 30.41 -8.95 -1.95
CA GLU A 169 29.22 -9.06 -1.12
C GLU A 169 29.28 -10.29 -0.22
N SER A 170 29.07 -10.09 1.08
CA SER A 170 29.16 -11.18 2.06
C SER A 170 28.00 -12.15 1.89
N THR A 171 28.22 -13.44 2.14
CA THR A 171 27.17 -14.47 2.15
C THR A 171 25.97 -14.08 3.02
N LEU A 172 26.20 -13.29 4.09
CA LEU A 172 25.14 -12.74 4.94
C LEU A 172 24.16 -11.83 4.18
N MET A 173 24.65 -10.96 3.29
CA MET A 173 23.79 -10.08 2.51
C MET A 173 22.86 -10.86 1.57
N ILE A 174 23.39 -11.91 0.91
CA ILE A 174 22.60 -12.75 0.01
C ILE A 174 21.50 -13.50 0.76
N VAL A 175 21.82 -14.09 1.92
CA VAL A 175 20.84 -14.84 2.74
C VAL A 175 19.73 -13.92 3.24
N ILE A 176 20.08 -12.71 3.67
CA ILE A 176 19.11 -11.76 4.22
C ILE A 176 18.21 -11.20 3.11
N GLY A 177 18.78 -10.80 1.97
CA GLY A 177 17.98 -10.36 0.82
C GLY A 177 17.00 -11.43 0.31
N LEU A 178 17.37 -12.71 0.38
CA LEU A 178 16.45 -13.81 0.07
C LEU A 178 15.29 -13.92 1.08
N LEU A 179 15.56 -13.74 2.37
CA LEU A 179 14.52 -13.73 3.41
C LEU A 179 13.56 -12.55 3.23
N ALA A 180 14.10 -11.37 2.92
CA ALA A 180 13.31 -10.18 2.64
C ALA A 180 12.42 -10.36 1.41
N LEU A 181 12.94 -10.94 0.31
CA LEU A 181 12.13 -11.27 -0.86
C LEU A 181 10.96 -12.19 -0.50
N ILE A 182 11.20 -13.27 0.26
CA ILE A 182 10.13 -14.20 0.68
C ILE A 182 9.05 -13.47 1.46
N ALA A 183 9.45 -12.58 2.37
CA ALA A 183 8.53 -11.83 3.18
C ALA A 183 7.73 -10.81 2.35
N ASN A 184 8.36 -10.08 1.42
CA ASN A 184 7.69 -9.14 0.52
C ASN A 184 6.71 -9.84 -0.44
N VAL A 185 7.08 -11.01 -0.97
CA VAL A 185 6.16 -11.85 -1.76
C VAL A 185 4.97 -12.31 -0.92
N THR A 186 5.20 -12.65 0.35
CA THR A 186 4.12 -13.03 1.29
C THR A 186 3.19 -11.85 1.55
N CYS A 187 3.73 -10.64 1.78
CA CYS A 187 2.95 -9.40 1.90
C CYS A 187 2.09 -9.14 0.66
N LEU A 188 2.68 -9.23 -0.54
CA LEU A 188 1.98 -9.05 -1.80
C LEU A 188 0.87 -10.10 -2.00
N TYR A 189 1.13 -11.35 -1.67
CA TYR A 189 0.13 -12.42 -1.74
C TYR A 189 -1.06 -12.15 -0.81
N LEU A 190 -0.80 -11.76 0.44
CA LEU A 190 -1.82 -11.45 1.44
C LEU A 190 -2.72 -10.28 1.03
N ILE A 191 -2.13 -9.26 0.38
CA ILE A 191 -2.88 -8.06 -0.03
C ILE A 191 -3.60 -8.22 -1.36
N SER A 192 -3.17 -9.17 -2.21
CA SER A 192 -3.76 -9.43 -3.54
C SER A 192 -5.27 -9.70 -3.50
N GLY A 193 -5.76 -10.34 -2.44
CA GLY A 193 -7.18 -10.65 -2.25
C GLY A 193 -8.06 -9.46 -1.84
N HIS A 194 -7.47 -8.32 -1.48
CA HIS A 194 -8.18 -7.12 -0.98
C HIS A 194 -7.88 -5.87 -1.83
N ARG A 195 -7.32 -6.04 -3.04
CA ARG A 195 -6.84 -4.93 -3.88
C ARG A 195 -7.96 -3.95 -4.33
N GLU A 196 -9.21 -4.39 -4.30
CA GLU A 196 -10.37 -3.61 -4.77
C GLU A 196 -11.19 -2.99 -3.61
N ASP A 197 -10.75 -3.18 -2.36
CA ASP A 197 -11.47 -2.74 -1.16
C ASP A 197 -11.29 -1.24 -0.83
N GLY A 198 -10.88 -0.44 -1.81
CA GLY A 198 -10.67 1.01 -1.70
C GLY A 198 -9.26 1.48 -2.11
N ALA A 199 -9.08 2.77 -2.37
CA ALA A 199 -7.81 3.27 -2.92
C ALA A 199 -6.61 3.12 -1.97
N HIS A 200 -6.84 3.09 -0.64
CA HIS A 200 -5.77 2.83 0.33
C HIS A 200 -5.20 1.41 0.19
N MET A 201 -6.05 0.41 -0.08
CA MET A 201 -5.60 -0.97 -0.31
C MET A 201 -4.94 -1.13 -1.67
N LYS A 202 -5.45 -0.42 -2.68
CA LYS A 202 -4.83 -0.38 -4.01
C LYS A 202 -3.43 0.25 -3.96
N ALA A 203 -3.26 1.33 -3.20
CA ALA A 203 -1.96 1.96 -2.98
C ALA A 203 -0.99 0.99 -2.29
N SER A 204 -1.41 0.35 -1.19
CA SER A 204 -0.60 -0.66 -0.50
C SER A 204 -0.21 -1.84 -1.40
N TRP A 205 -1.10 -2.28 -2.30
CA TRP A 205 -0.77 -3.34 -3.27
C TRP A 205 0.30 -2.87 -4.27
N ILE A 206 0.21 -1.63 -4.75
CA ILE A 206 1.24 -1.05 -5.65
C ILE A 206 2.59 -0.98 -4.95
N PHE A 207 2.63 -0.54 -3.68
CA PHE A 207 3.87 -0.49 -2.89
C PHE A 207 4.47 -1.89 -2.71
N SER A 208 3.73 -2.85 -2.15
CA SER A 208 4.25 -4.22 -2.01
C SER A 208 4.64 -4.88 -3.35
N ALA A 209 3.95 -4.55 -4.46
CA ALA A 209 4.30 -5.08 -5.78
C ALA A 209 5.63 -4.50 -6.29
N ASN A 210 5.88 -3.21 -6.02
CA ASN A 210 7.13 -2.55 -6.35
C ASN A 210 8.30 -3.22 -5.62
N ASP A 211 8.17 -3.50 -4.33
CA ASP A 211 9.27 -4.08 -3.52
C ASP A 211 9.64 -5.47 -4.01
N VAL A 212 8.64 -6.26 -4.44
CA VAL A 212 8.87 -7.58 -5.03
C VAL A 212 9.63 -7.47 -6.36
N VAL A 213 9.28 -6.51 -7.22
CA VAL A 213 9.97 -6.29 -8.50
C VAL A 213 11.42 -5.85 -8.27
N VAL A 214 11.65 -4.91 -7.36
CA VAL A 214 13.00 -4.41 -7.02
C VAL A 214 13.86 -5.55 -6.46
N ASN A 215 13.34 -6.32 -5.49
CA ASN A 215 14.07 -7.43 -4.88
C ASN A 215 14.40 -8.55 -5.90
N MET A 216 13.49 -8.86 -6.83
CA MET A 216 13.79 -9.77 -7.93
C MET A 216 14.89 -9.24 -8.85
N GLY A 217 14.89 -7.93 -9.15
CA GLY A 217 15.94 -7.29 -9.94
C GLY A 217 17.32 -7.40 -9.31
N VAL A 218 17.41 -7.17 -7.99
CA VAL A 218 18.67 -7.30 -7.22
C VAL A 218 19.19 -8.73 -7.26
N ILE A 219 18.33 -9.73 -7.05
CA ILE A 219 18.73 -11.14 -7.11
C ILE A 219 19.20 -11.51 -8.51
N PHE A 220 18.48 -11.07 -9.55
CA PHE A 220 18.87 -11.33 -10.94
C PHE A 220 20.24 -10.71 -11.27
N ALA A 221 20.48 -9.47 -10.82
CA ALA A 221 21.79 -8.83 -10.95
C ALA A 221 22.89 -9.59 -10.21
N GLY A 222 22.63 -10.07 -8.99
CA GLY A 222 23.56 -10.89 -8.21
C GLY A 222 23.92 -12.22 -8.91
N VAL A 223 22.93 -12.89 -9.50
CA VAL A 223 23.15 -14.12 -10.29
C VAL A 223 23.99 -13.83 -11.54
N LEU A 224 23.73 -12.73 -12.25
CA LEU A 224 24.52 -12.30 -13.40
C LEU A 224 25.97 -12.00 -13.02
N VAL A 225 26.21 -11.31 -11.91
CA VAL A 225 27.56 -11.06 -11.38
C VAL A 225 28.27 -12.38 -11.04
N ALA A 226 27.60 -13.29 -10.34
CA ALA A 226 28.16 -14.60 -10.00
C ALA A 226 28.50 -15.44 -11.25
N TRP A 227 27.70 -15.32 -12.31
CA TRP A 227 27.93 -16.06 -13.56
C TRP A 227 29.00 -15.41 -14.45
N THR A 228 29.07 -14.08 -14.50
CA THR A 228 30.01 -13.33 -15.35
C THR A 228 31.37 -13.12 -14.69
N GLY A 229 31.47 -13.29 -13.37
CA GLY A 229 32.70 -13.08 -12.62
C GLY A 229 33.18 -11.62 -12.57
N SER A 230 32.33 -10.66 -12.96
CA SER A 230 32.63 -9.23 -12.89
C SER A 230 32.02 -8.63 -11.62
N ALA A 231 32.88 -8.20 -10.70
CA ALA A 231 32.53 -7.36 -9.56
C ALA A 231 32.89 -5.90 -9.86
#